data_AF-A0A6P0WFF2-F1
#
_entry.id   AF-A0A6P0WFF2-F1
#
_cell.length_a   1.000
_cell.length_b   1.000
_cell.length_c   1.000
_cell.angle_alpha   90.00
_cell.angle_beta   90.00
_cell.angle_gamma   90.00
#
_symmetry.space_group_name_H-M   'P 1'
#
loop_
_entity.id
_entity.type
_entity.pdbx_description
1 polymer ?
#
loop_
_entity_poly.entity_id
_entity_poly.type
_entity_poly.pdbx_seq_one_letter_code
_entity_poly.pdbx_strand_id
1 'polypeptide(L)'
;MVKNHCLAKSINDAGWYQFRKWLEHFGQKFGRVTVAVNPAYTSQNCSQCGEVVKKSLSTRTHACKCGCQLDRDHNAAINILERALGTVGHTGTWIIDPNSSGDLSSTFPDSGLVEQDGSLNEESPRMRDRGVSIILR
;
A
#
# COMPACT_ATOMS: atom_id res chain seq x y z
N MET A 1 10.51 -21.25 3.99
CA MET A 1 11.85 -21.45 4.58
C MET A 1 12.83 -20.47 3.92
N VAL A 2 13.61 -19.74 4.70
CA VAL A 2 14.61 -18.78 4.17
C VAL A 2 15.74 -19.56 3.50
N LYS A 3 16.08 -19.22 2.26
CA LYS A 3 17.05 -19.97 1.44
C LYS A 3 18.51 -19.71 1.82
N ASN A 4 18.82 -18.52 2.34
CA ASN A 4 20.19 -18.15 2.71
C ASN A 4 20.43 -18.47 4.20
N HIS A 5 21.18 -19.53 4.47
CA HIS A 5 21.44 -20.01 5.84
C HIS A 5 22.17 -18.97 6.70
N CYS A 6 23.14 -18.23 6.14
CA CYS A 6 23.92 -17.22 6.87
C CYS A 6 23.08 -15.99 7.24
N LEU A 7 22.04 -15.68 6.46
CA LEU A 7 21.13 -14.55 6.72
C LEU A 7 19.82 -14.97 7.38
N ALA A 8 19.58 -16.28 7.56
CA ALA A 8 18.30 -16.79 8.03
C ALA A 8 17.94 -16.25 9.42
N LYS A 9 18.92 -16.16 10.33
CA LYS A 9 18.71 -15.63 11.67
C LYS A 9 18.30 -14.15 11.62
N SER A 10 19.10 -13.30 10.98
CA SER A 10 18.82 -11.85 10.93
C SER A 10 17.52 -11.52 10.18
N ILE A 11 17.15 -12.30 9.17
CA ILE A 11 15.87 -12.15 8.45
C ILE A 11 14.68 -12.50 9.36
N ASN A 12 14.77 -13.56 10.17
CA ASN A 12 13.72 -13.94 11.10
C ASN A 12 13.61 -12.95 12.27
N ASP A 13 14.75 -12.54 12.84
CA ASP A 13 14.81 -11.60 13.97
C ASP A 13 14.20 -10.22 13.60
N ALA A 14 14.23 -9.83 12.33
CA ALA A 14 13.61 -8.59 11.84
C ALA A 14 12.07 -8.58 11.90
N GLY A 15 11.39 -9.73 12.03
CA GLY A 15 9.95 -9.77 12.30
C GLY A 15 9.04 -9.19 11.21
N TRP A 16 9.45 -9.20 9.93
CA TRP A 16 8.74 -8.56 8.81
C TRP A 16 7.25 -8.93 8.69
N TYR A 17 6.90 -10.18 9.03
CA TYR A 17 5.50 -10.62 9.01
C TYR A 17 4.65 -9.88 10.04
N GLN A 18 5.15 -9.75 11.26
CA GLN A 18 4.44 -9.08 12.35
C GLN A 18 4.37 -7.57 12.09
N PHE A 19 5.44 -6.98 11.56
CA PHE A 19 5.47 -5.58 11.15
C PHE A 19 4.35 -5.24 10.16
N ARG A 20 4.19 -6.04 9.10
CA ARG A 20 3.12 -5.86 8.12
C ARG A 20 1.72 -6.01 8.73
N LYS A 21 1.50 -6.99 9.61
CA LYS A 21 0.21 -7.15 10.31
C LYS A 21 -0.17 -5.89 11.08
N TRP A 22 0.79 -5.30 11.79
CA TRP A 22 0.55 -4.06 12.51
C TRP A 22 0.26 -2.89 11.58
N LEU A 23 0.99 -2.78 10.45
CA LEU A 23 0.71 -1.75 9.46
C LEU A 23 -0.69 -1.86 8.87
N GLU A 24 -1.14 -3.07 8.50
CA GLU A 24 -2.50 -3.30 7.98
C GLU A 24 -3.57 -2.99 9.03
N HIS A 25 -3.35 -3.42 10.28
CA HIS A 25 -4.25 -3.14 11.39
C HIS A 25 -4.42 -1.63 11.63
N PHE A 26 -3.32 -0.89 11.71
CA PHE A 26 -3.38 0.57 11.90
C PHE A 26 -3.89 1.28 10.65
N GLY A 27 -3.61 0.75 9.46
CA GLY A 27 -4.19 1.21 8.21
C GLY A 27 -5.72 1.22 8.27
N GLN A 28 -6.31 0.08 8.63
CA GLN A 28 -7.75 -0.04 8.81
C GLN A 28 -8.27 0.88 9.93
N LYS A 29 -7.59 0.88 11.09
CA LYS A 29 -7.99 1.68 12.26
C LYS A 29 -8.05 3.18 11.97
N PHE A 30 -7.15 3.70 11.14
CA PHE A 30 -7.06 5.13 10.81
C PHE A 30 -7.61 5.48 9.43
N GLY A 31 -8.29 4.55 8.75
CA GLY A 31 -8.82 4.77 7.40
C GLY A 31 -7.74 5.09 6.36
N ARG A 32 -6.56 4.49 6.49
CA ARG A 32 -5.44 4.62 5.54
C ARG A 32 -5.36 3.39 4.64
N VAL A 33 -5.11 3.63 3.37
CA VAL A 33 -4.87 2.56 2.40
C VAL A 33 -3.43 2.06 2.56
N THR A 34 -3.30 0.75 2.78
CA THR A 34 -2.01 0.05 2.81
C THR A 34 -1.91 -0.87 1.61
N VAL A 35 -0.88 -0.69 0.78
CA VAL A 35 -0.68 -1.47 -0.45
C VAL A 35 0.58 -2.31 -0.33
N ALA A 36 0.45 -3.62 -0.51
CA ALA A 36 1.59 -4.53 -0.56
C ALA A 36 2.16 -4.61 -1.98
N VAL A 37 3.45 -4.29 -2.14
CA VAL A 37 4.16 -4.35 -3.43
C VAL A 37 5.19 -5.49 -3.45
N ASN A 38 5.56 -5.92 -4.65
CA ASN A 38 6.63 -6.89 -4.83
C ASN A 38 8.00 -6.23 -4.49
N PRO A 39 8.76 -6.75 -3.50
CA PRO A 39 10.03 -6.19 -3.05
C PRO A 39 11.19 -6.44 -4.02
N ALA A 40 11.03 -7.38 -4.95
CA ALA A 40 12.13 -7.85 -5.79
C ALA A 40 12.72 -6.70 -6.61
N TYR A 41 14.05 -6.60 -6.57
CA TYR A 41 14.86 -5.62 -7.30
C TYR A 41 14.62 -4.14 -6.96
N THR A 42 13.81 -3.80 -5.95
CA THR A 42 13.51 -2.41 -5.56
C THR A 42 14.76 -1.61 -5.21
N SER A 43 15.74 -2.22 -4.55
CA SER A 43 17.01 -1.55 -4.25
C SER A 43 17.98 -1.53 -5.45
N GLN A 44 17.85 -2.45 -6.40
CA GLN A 44 18.80 -2.60 -7.53
C GLN A 44 18.40 -1.78 -8.75
N ASN A 45 17.11 -1.70 -9.06
CA ASN A 45 16.61 -0.91 -10.19
C ASN A 45 16.85 0.57 -9.91
N CYS A 46 17.34 1.29 -10.90
CA CYS A 46 17.44 2.74 -10.84
C CYS A 46 16.05 3.35 -10.97
N SER A 47 15.65 4.17 -10.01
CA SER A 47 14.38 4.93 -10.07
C SER A 47 14.32 5.91 -11.25
N GLN A 48 15.47 6.36 -11.77
CA GLN A 48 15.50 7.33 -12.86
C GLN A 48 15.44 6.69 -14.26
N CYS A 49 16.11 5.55 -14.47
CA CYS A 49 16.24 4.94 -15.80
C CYS A 49 15.81 3.48 -15.89
N GLY A 50 15.42 2.84 -14.77
CA GLY A 50 15.00 1.44 -14.73
C GLY A 50 16.12 0.40 -14.81
N GLU A 51 17.36 0.80 -15.12
CA GLU A 51 18.50 -0.13 -15.28
C GLU A 51 18.85 -0.83 -13.96
N VAL A 52 19.28 -2.09 -14.05
CA VAL A 52 19.60 -2.91 -12.88
C VAL A 52 21.04 -2.69 -12.45
N VAL A 53 21.24 -2.04 -11.30
CA VAL A 53 22.56 -1.85 -10.69
C VAL A 53 22.79 -2.94 -9.65
N LYS A 54 23.57 -3.96 -10.02
CA LYS A 54 23.99 -5.03 -9.09
C LYS A 54 24.90 -4.47 -8.00
N LYS A 55 24.63 -4.86 -6.76
CA LYS A 55 25.38 -4.41 -5.58
C LYS A 55 25.34 -5.43 -4.45
N SER A 56 26.32 -5.36 -3.56
CA SER A 56 26.33 -6.17 -2.34
C SER A 56 25.40 -5.55 -1.28
N LEU A 57 25.11 -6.33 -0.23
CA LEU A 57 24.33 -5.85 0.91
C LEU A 57 25.00 -4.68 1.67
N SER A 58 26.34 -4.57 1.60
CA SER A 58 27.12 -3.52 2.25
C SER A 58 27.10 -2.19 1.51
N THR A 59 26.78 -2.18 0.21
CA THR A 59 26.71 -0.94 -0.58
C THR A 59 25.49 -0.11 -0.15
N ARG A 60 25.72 1.09 0.38
CA ARG A 60 24.68 2.04 0.82
C ARG A 60 24.32 3.11 -0.20
N THR A 61 25.22 3.46 -1.10
CA THR A 61 24.95 4.43 -2.17
C THR A 61 24.48 3.72 -3.44
N HIS A 62 23.38 4.18 -4.05
CA HIS A 62 23.00 3.82 -5.41
C HIS A 62 23.70 4.79 -6.37
N ALA A 63 24.61 4.28 -7.20
CA ALA A 63 25.27 5.04 -8.26
C ALA A 63 24.98 4.37 -9.60
N CYS A 64 24.21 5.03 -10.45
CA CYS A 64 23.84 4.52 -11.77
C CYS A 64 24.61 5.24 -12.88
N LYS A 65 24.80 4.55 -14.01
CA LYS A 65 25.42 5.10 -15.22
C LYS A 65 24.61 6.25 -15.85
N CYS A 66 23.32 6.35 -15.54
CA CYS A 66 22.48 7.46 -15.99
C CYS A 66 22.73 8.78 -15.24
N GLY A 67 23.60 8.79 -14.23
CA GLY A 67 23.90 9.96 -13.40
C GLY A 67 23.12 10.01 -12.08
N CYS A 68 22.18 9.10 -11.84
CA CYS A 68 21.46 9.02 -10.58
C CYS A 68 22.40 8.57 -9.44
N GLN A 69 22.56 9.42 -8.42
CA GLN A 69 23.33 9.15 -7.21
C GLN A 69 22.49 9.48 -5.97
N LEU A 70 22.03 8.43 -5.27
CA LEU A 70 21.11 8.53 -4.13
C LEU A 70 21.52 7.54 -3.03
N ASP A 71 20.97 7.68 -1.83
CA ASP A 71 20.97 6.58 -0.88
C ASP A 71 20.18 5.39 -1.45
N ARG A 72 20.68 4.16 -1.22
CA ARG A 72 20.07 2.94 -1.74
C ARG A 72 18.64 2.78 -1.27
N ASP A 73 18.38 3.06 0.01
CA ASP A 73 17.08 2.83 0.62
C ASP A 73 16.11 3.95 0.17
N HIS A 74 16.62 5.17 -0.08
CA HIS A 74 15.84 6.23 -0.74
C HIS A 74 15.45 5.88 -2.19
N ASN A 75 16.39 5.38 -2.99
CA ASN A 75 16.08 4.87 -4.34
C ASN A 75 15.06 3.72 -4.30
N ALA A 76 15.19 2.81 -3.32
CA ALA A 76 14.21 1.75 -3.13
C ALA A 76 12.82 2.29 -2.81
N ALA A 77 12.71 3.29 -1.92
CA ALA A 77 11.45 3.94 -1.57
C ALA A 77 10.74 4.54 -2.79
N ILE A 78 11.47 5.18 -3.71
CA ILE A 78 10.90 5.72 -4.95
C ILE A 78 10.34 4.59 -5.83
N ASN A 79 11.11 3.53 -6.05
CA ASN A 79 10.64 2.37 -6.84
C ASN A 79 9.40 1.70 -6.21
N ILE A 80 9.33 1.68 -4.87
CA ILE A 80 8.18 1.15 -4.12
C ILE A 80 6.95 2.03 -4.33
N LEU A 81 7.11 3.35 -4.29
CA LEU A 81 6.09 4.32 -4.61
C LEU A 81 5.51 4.13 -6.00
N GLU A 82 6.37 4.07 -7.02
CA GLU A 82 5.94 3.88 -8.39
C GLU A 82 5.15 2.58 -8.59
N ARG A 83 5.61 1.47 -7.98
CA ARG A 83 4.90 0.17 -8.03
C ARG A 83 3.54 0.22 -7.35
N ALA A 84 3.45 0.89 -6.20
CA ALA A 84 2.18 1.05 -5.51
C ALA A 84 1.20 1.89 -6.32
N LEU A 85 1.66 3.00 -6.90
CA LEU A 85 0.86 3.86 -7.78
C LEU A 85 0.33 3.10 -8.99
N GLY A 86 1.13 2.22 -9.59
CA GLY A 86 0.69 1.34 -10.67
C GLY A 86 -0.35 0.29 -10.24
N THR A 87 -0.42 -0.06 -8.96
CA THR A 87 -1.37 -1.04 -8.41
C THR A 87 -2.73 -0.41 -8.07
N VAL A 88 -2.74 0.87 -7.67
CA VAL A 88 -3.96 1.62 -7.28
C VAL A 88 -4.72 2.22 -8.48
N GLY A 89 -4.20 2.10 -9.71
CA GLY A 89 -4.89 2.52 -10.93
C GLY A 89 -6.25 1.84 -11.17
N HIS A 90 -6.56 0.76 -10.44
CA HIS A 90 -7.86 0.08 -10.46
C HIS A 90 -8.72 0.28 -9.19
N THR A 91 -8.28 1.06 -8.20
CA THR A 91 -9.13 1.44 -7.05
C THR A 91 -9.97 2.67 -7.35
N GLY A 92 -10.59 2.71 -8.53
CA GLY A 92 -11.84 3.42 -8.70
C GLY A 92 -12.96 2.48 -8.25
N THR A 93 -13.84 2.95 -7.37
CA THR A 93 -15.01 2.23 -6.84
C THR A 93 -14.76 1.44 -5.55
N TRP A 94 -14.21 2.09 -4.52
CA TRP A 94 -14.74 1.81 -3.18
C TRP A 94 -16.11 2.49 -3.11
N ILE A 95 -17.15 1.84 -3.67
CA ILE A 95 -18.54 2.16 -3.29
C ILE A 95 -18.63 1.77 -1.81
N ILE A 96 -18.38 2.76 -0.95
CA ILE A 96 -18.83 2.75 0.43
C ILE A 96 -20.19 3.45 0.37
N ASP A 97 -21.18 2.78 -0.22
CA ASP A 97 -22.59 3.17 -0.14
C ASP A 97 -23.42 1.97 -0.64
N PRO A 98 -24.03 1.14 0.23
CA PRO A 98 -25.04 0.18 -0.23
C PRO A 98 -26.30 0.86 -0.84
N ASN A 99 -26.36 2.21 -0.86
CA ASN A 99 -27.55 2.98 -1.24
C ASN A 99 -27.33 4.03 -2.36
N SER A 100 -26.28 3.97 -3.17
CA SER A 100 -26.27 4.78 -4.41
C SER A 100 -27.25 4.17 -5.42
N SER A 101 -28.45 4.74 -5.48
CA SER A 101 -29.54 4.38 -6.40
C SER A 101 -29.07 4.43 -7.86
N GLY A 102 -28.89 3.25 -8.45
CA GLY A 102 -28.92 3.09 -9.90
C GLY A 102 -30.36 3.22 -10.37
N ASP A 103 -30.56 4.02 -11.43
CA ASP A 103 -31.87 4.27 -12.05
C ASP A 103 -32.65 2.98 -12.32
N LEU A 104 -33.93 3.03 -11.99
CA LEU A 104 -34.90 1.95 -12.09
C LEU A 104 -35.12 1.56 -13.57
N SER A 105 -34.69 0.35 -13.94
CA SER A 105 -35.28 -0.34 -15.09
C SER A 105 -36.76 -0.60 -14.78
N SER A 106 -37.63 -0.04 -15.61
CA SER A 106 -39.07 -0.05 -15.46
C SER A 106 -39.66 -1.45 -15.44
N THR A 107 -40.12 -1.93 -14.28
CA THR A 107 -41.21 -2.91 -14.19
C THR A 107 -41.92 -2.73 -12.83
N PHE A 108 -43.10 -2.10 -12.84
CA PHE A 108 -44.08 -2.19 -11.75
C PHE A 108 -44.60 -3.65 -11.67
N PRO A 109 -44.94 -4.24 -10.50
CA PRO A 109 -45.89 -3.64 -9.56
C PRO A 109 -45.72 -3.93 -8.04
N ASP A 110 -46.44 -3.09 -7.28
CA ASP A 110 -47.18 -3.29 -6.02
C ASP A 110 -46.52 -3.39 -4.62
N SER A 111 -46.87 -2.35 -3.83
CA SER A 111 -47.19 -2.26 -2.40
C SER A 111 -46.27 -2.84 -1.30
N GLY A 112 -45.92 -1.98 -0.32
CA GLY A 112 -45.63 -2.40 1.05
C GLY A 112 -44.74 -1.45 1.86
N LEU A 113 -45.35 -0.58 2.67
CA LEU A 113 -44.75 0.33 3.65
C LEU A 113 -43.85 -0.36 4.70
N VAL A 114 -42.87 0.37 5.25
CA VAL A 114 -42.79 0.83 6.67
C VAL A 114 -41.39 1.41 6.97
N GLU A 115 -41.37 2.62 7.56
CA GLU A 115 -40.21 3.33 8.10
C GLU A 115 -39.77 2.82 9.49
N GLN A 116 -38.52 3.10 9.89
CA GLN A 116 -38.09 3.78 11.14
C GLN A 116 -36.56 3.60 11.37
N ASP A 117 -35.77 4.69 11.42
CA ASP A 117 -35.20 5.39 12.61
C ASP A 117 -34.15 4.54 13.37
N GLY A 118 -32.97 4.98 13.80
CA GLY A 118 -32.27 6.24 13.93
C GLY A 118 -31.09 5.98 14.90
N SER A 119 -29.99 6.74 14.83
CA SER A 119 -29.17 7.20 15.97
C SER A 119 -27.76 7.58 15.55
N LEU A 120 -27.42 8.83 15.83
CA LEU A 120 -26.13 9.48 15.62
C LEU A 120 -25.22 9.25 16.83
N ASN A 121 -23.98 8.87 16.58
CA ASN A 121 -22.88 8.96 17.54
C ASN A 121 -21.76 9.82 16.94
N GLU A 122 -21.57 11.00 17.53
CA GLU A 122 -20.49 11.92 17.20
C GLU A 122 -19.15 11.41 17.76
N GLU A 123 -18.12 11.35 16.92
CA GLU A 123 -16.72 11.22 17.35
C GLU A 123 -15.88 12.43 16.86
N SER A 124 -14.95 12.83 17.73
CA SER A 124 -14.16 14.06 17.74
C SER A 124 -13.19 14.29 16.55
N PRO A 125 -12.65 15.52 16.39
CA PRO A 125 -12.13 16.02 15.11
C PRO A 125 -10.84 15.35 14.61
N ARG A 126 -10.84 15.08 13.30
CA ARG A 126 -9.80 14.44 12.49
C ARG A 126 -8.50 15.24 12.41
N MET A 127 -7.35 14.61 12.68
CA MET A 127 -6.07 15.05 12.12
C MET A 127 -5.92 14.50 10.70
N ARG A 128 -6.02 15.40 9.72
CA ARG A 128 -5.88 15.11 8.29
C ARG A 128 -4.40 15.07 7.93
N ASP A 129 -3.81 13.88 7.91
CA ASP A 129 -2.57 13.66 7.15
C ASP A 129 -2.72 12.52 6.16
N ARG A 130 -3.03 12.86 4.91
CA ARG A 130 -3.24 11.90 3.80
C ARG A 130 -1.89 11.29 3.39
N GLY A 131 -1.34 10.41 4.21
CA GLY A 131 -0.18 9.59 3.85
C GLY A 131 -0.62 8.26 3.24
N VAL A 132 -0.22 8.00 1.99
CA VAL A 132 -0.24 6.65 1.41
C VAL A 132 0.95 5.89 2.00
N SER A 133 0.71 4.76 2.66
CA SER A 133 1.77 3.96 3.27
C SER A 133 1.94 2.65 2.50
N ILE A 134 3.15 2.41 1.99
CA ILE A 134 3.43 1.32 1.05
C ILE A 134 4.25 0.24 1.76
N ILE A 135 3.82 -1.01 1.63
CA ILE A 135 4.39 -2.16 2.30
C ILE A 135 5.20 -3.00 1.31
N LEU A 136 6.47 -3.25 1.63
CA LEU A 136 7.32 -4.25 0.96
C LEU A 136 6.99 -5.67 1.43
N ARG A 137 6.79 -6.64 0.52
CA ARG A 137 6.71 -8.07 0.90
C ARG A 137 8.05 -8.67 1.31
#